data_AF-A0A4Q1UR01-F1
#
_entry.id   AF-A0A4Q1UR01-F1
#
_cell.length_a   1.000
_cell.length_b   1.000
_cell.length_c   1.000
_cell.angle_alpha   90.00
_cell.angle_beta   90.00
_cell.angle_gamma   90.00
#
_symmetry.space_group_name_H-M   'P 1'
#
loop_
_entity.id
_entity.type
_entity.pdbx_description
1 polymer ?
#
loop_
_entity_poly.entity_id
_entity_poly.type
_entity_poly.pdbx_seq_one_letter_code
_entity_poly.pdbx_strand_id
1 'polypeptide(L)'
;MTDKRAYLGRSLNQRAYDAADNAAAAFETLMRQNAAVGRLASGHTLIGFKTEALRILNEEFVSAASFALNLLDSVDGETSQAVAYFANRLVELIYGKLVICGPGTGIAEATVARELNNIKIALQERRDRVLDDFAHGMAGDQRIKSDSVVSIANTHSNSPDEAPASDRVVRIDHNSAGYRETEEALDTLEHGLKSTNDFLGEPEEKDQFVAEVSAARRLLQAARVRIAALAELLKPLLVQYVAKVKDNVIATLAAAAGAAILAWLGHIFG
;
A
#
# COMPACT_ATOMS: atom_id res chain seq x y z
N MET A 1 8.81 -4.32 -30.35
CA MET A 1 8.66 -3.06 -29.57
C MET A 1 7.21 -2.60 -29.45
N THR A 2 6.35 -2.82 -30.45
CA THR A 2 4.92 -2.42 -30.44
C THR A 2 4.12 -2.97 -29.25
N ASP A 3 4.44 -4.18 -28.78
CA ASP A 3 3.71 -4.83 -27.69
C ASP A 3 3.95 -4.17 -26.32
N LYS A 4 5.20 -3.78 -26.02
CA LYS A 4 5.54 -3.09 -24.76
C LYS A 4 4.82 -1.74 -24.63
N ARG A 5 4.67 -0.99 -25.72
CA ARG A 5 3.99 0.31 -25.72
C ARG A 5 2.47 0.17 -25.56
N ALA A 6 1.87 -0.80 -26.24
CA ALA A 6 0.46 -1.12 -26.04
C ALA A 6 0.18 -1.58 -24.60
N TYR A 7 1.10 -2.38 -24.03
CA TYR A 7 1.05 -2.77 -22.63
C TYR A 7 1.16 -1.56 -21.70
N LEU A 8 2.13 -0.67 -21.91
CA LEU A 8 2.28 0.56 -21.13
C LEU A 8 0.98 1.37 -21.07
N GLY A 9 0.35 1.63 -22.22
CA GLY A 9 -0.89 2.39 -22.28
C GLY A 9 -2.03 1.76 -21.48
N ARG A 10 -2.20 0.43 -21.57
CA ARG A 10 -3.22 -0.30 -20.79
C ARG A 10 -2.93 -0.25 -19.29
N SER A 11 -1.68 -0.50 -18.90
CA SER A 11 -1.27 -0.53 -17.50
C SER A 11 -1.39 0.84 -16.85
N LEU A 12 -0.97 1.91 -17.52
CA LEU A 12 -1.15 3.27 -17.05
C LEU A 12 -2.64 3.64 -16.90
N ASN A 13 -3.47 3.27 -17.88
CA ASN A 13 -4.90 3.52 -17.79
C ASN A 13 -5.55 2.81 -16.59
N GLN A 14 -5.20 1.53 -16.35
CA GLN A 14 -5.68 0.80 -15.18
C GLN A 14 -5.24 1.47 -13.87
N ARG A 15 -3.96 1.83 -13.76
CA ARG A 15 -3.41 2.55 -12.60
C ARG A 15 -4.17 3.85 -12.31
N ALA A 16 -4.61 4.57 -13.34
CA ALA A 16 -5.39 5.80 -13.14
C ALA A 16 -6.77 5.53 -12.49
N TYR A 17 -7.42 4.42 -12.82
CA TYR A 17 -8.66 4.00 -12.16
C TYR A 17 -8.41 3.53 -10.73
N ASP A 18 -7.38 2.72 -10.50
CA ASP A 18 -7.03 2.24 -9.16
C ASP A 18 -6.70 3.43 -8.23
N ALA A 19 -5.95 4.41 -8.73
CA ALA A 19 -5.65 5.66 -8.03
C ALA A 19 -6.91 6.48 -7.72
N ALA A 20 -7.90 6.50 -8.61
CA ALA A 20 -9.16 7.19 -8.39
C ALA A 20 -9.99 6.51 -7.29
N ASP A 21 -9.97 5.18 -7.22
CA ASP A 21 -10.66 4.45 -6.15
C ASP A 21 -9.94 4.61 -4.80
N ASN A 22 -8.61 4.67 -4.81
CA ASN A 22 -7.81 5.06 -3.65
C ASN A 22 -8.17 6.48 -3.16
N ALA A 23 -8.30 7.44 -4.09
CA ALA A 23 -8.74 8.80 -3.77
C ALA A 23 -10.14 8.84 -3.15
N ALA A 24 -11.10 8.09 -3.70
CA ALA A 24 -12.44 7.99 -3.13
C ALA A 24 -12.39 7.48 -1.67
N ALA A 25 -11.65 6.40 -1.42
CA ALA A 25 -11.52 5.82 -0.08
C ALA A 25 -10.83 6.80 0.91
N ALA A 26 -9.83 7.55 0.44
CA ALA A 26 -9.15 8.57 1.24
C ALA A 26 -10.10 9.72 1.62
N PHE A 27 -10.89 10.22 0.66
CA PHE A 27 -11.87 11.29 0.91
C PHE A 27 -12.97 10.83 1.88
N GLU A 28 -13.51 9.62 1.72
CA GLU A 28 -14.49 9.06 2.65
C GLU A 28 -13.91 8.89 4.06
N THR A 29 -12.67 8.46 4.17
CA THR A 29 -11.97 8.32 5.46
C THR A 29 -11.79 9.67 6.14
N LEU A 30 -11.33 10.69 5.40
CA LEU A 30 -11.21 12.05 5.89
C LEU A 30 -12.56 12.61 6.35
N MET A 31 -13.63 12.42 5.56
CA MET A 31 -14.97 12.85 5.93
C MET A 31 -15.43 12.19 7.22
N ARG A 32 -15.25 10.87 7.37
CA ARG A 32 -15.59 10.14 8.61
C ARG A 32 -14.80 10.67 9.81
N GLN A 33 -13.50 10.91 9.65
CA GLN A 33 -12.66 11.46 10.71
C GLN A 33 -13.11 12.85 11.13
N ASN A 34 -13.39 13.75 10.17
CA ASN A 34 -13.88 15.10 10.48
C ASN A 34 -15.29 15.09 11.06
N ALA A 35 -16.16 14.18 10.62
CA ALA A 35 -17.47 13.99 11.22
C ALA A 35 -17.38 13.58 12.69
N ALA A 36 -16.49 12.64 13.03
CA ALA A 36 -16.28 12.16 14.40
C ALA A 36 -15.87 13.27 15.38
N VAL A 37 -15.22 14.34 14.90
CA VAL A 37 -14.81 15.49 15.70
C VAL A 37 -15.67 16.75 15.47
N GLY A 38 -16.83 16.62 14.81
CA GLY A 38 -17.76 17.74 14.58
C GLY A 38 -17.26 18.80 13.60
N ARG A 39 -16.31 18.46 12.73
CA ARG A 39 -15.66 19.36 11.76
C ARG A 39 -16.00 19.05 10.29
N LEU A 40 -16.96 18.17 10.02
CA LEU A 40 -17.30 17.78 8.65
C LEU A 40 -17.65 18.99 7.77
N ALA A 41 -18.55 19.87 8.26
CA ALA A 41 -18.98 21.09 7.58
C ALA A 41 -18.03 22.28 7.81
N SER A 42 -16.72 22.06 7.69
CA SER A 42 -15.70 23.10 7.90
C SER A 42 -14.74 23.21 6.73
N GLY A 43 -14.10 24.37 6.59
CA GLY A 43 -13.02 24.58 5.62
C GLY A 43 -11.86 23.59 5.80
N HIS A 44 -11.69 23.00 6.99
CA HIS A 44 -10.67 21.98 7.24
C HIS A 44 -10.89 20.72 6.38
N THR A 45 -12.14 20.32 6.16
CA THR A 45 -12.46 19.18 5.27
C THR A 45 -12.06 19.46 3.83
N LEU A 46 -12.34 20.67 3.32
CA LEU A 46 -11.98 21.07 1.96
C LEU A 46 -10.46 21.21 1.78
N ILE A 47 -9.76 21.72 2.80
CA ILE A 47 -8.29 21.72 2.83
C ILE A 47 -7.76 20.28 2.80
N GLY A 48 -8.33 19.38 3.60
CA GLY A 48 -7.95 17.98 3.61
C GLY A 48 -8.19 17.29 2.26
N PHE A 49 -9.30 17.58 1.57
CA PHE A 49 -9.52 17.12 0.19
C PHE A 49 -8.42 17.57 -0.76
N LYS A 50 -8.02 18.85 -0.70
CA LYS A 50 -6.90 19.36 -1.51
C LYS A 50 -5.61 18.61 -1.22
N THR A 51 -5.29 18.44 0.06
CA THR A 51 -4.06 17.78 0.52
C THR A 51 -4.01 16.33 0.05
N GLU A 52 -5.08 15.56 0.27
CA GLU A 52 -5.14 14.15 -0.16
C GLU A 52 -5.11 14.00 -1.68
N ALA A 53 -5.84 14.84 -2.42
CA ALA A 53 -5.84 14.81 -3.88
C ALA A 53 -4.45 15.06 -4.47
N LEU A 54 -3.72 16.06 -3.96
CA LEU A 54 -2.36 16.37 -4.41
C LEU A 54 -1.36 15.28 -4.00
N ARG A 55 -1.50 14.70 -2.79
CA ARG A 55 -0.66 13.60 -2.32
C ARG A 55 -0.79 12.39 -3.25
N ILE A 56 -2.01 11.95 -3.52
CA ILE A 56 -2.30 10.79 -4.38
C ILE A 56 -1.81 11.05 -5.81
N LEU A 57 -2.08 12.24 -6.38
CA LEU A 57 -1.57 12.60 -7.70
C LEU A 57 -0.04 12.42 -7.79
N ASN A 58 0.69 12.88 -6.78
CA ASN A 58 2.15 12.79 -6.77
C ASN A 58 2.66 11.36 -6.64
N GLU A 59 2.16 10.61 -5.66
CA GLU A 59 2.59 9.24 -5.41
C GLU A 59 2.36 8.35 -6.65
N GLU A 60 1.17 8.45 -7.23
CA GLU A 60 0.77 7.64 -8.37
C GLU A 60 1.49 8.06 -9.65
N PHE A 61 1.73 9.37 -9.83
CA PHE A 61 2.55 9.85 -10.94
C PHE A 61 3.99 9.35 -10.89
N VAL A 62 4.64 9.47 -9.73
CA VAL A 62 6.03 9.00 -9.57
C VAL A 62 6.12 7.50 -9.79
N SER A 63 5.19 6.73 -9.23
CA SER A 63 5.10 5.28 -9.44
C SER A 63 4.93 4.91 -10.93
N ALA A 64 4.03 5.59 -11.63
CA ALA A 64 3.76 5.37 -13.05
C ALA A 64 4.92 5.80 -13.95
N ALA A 65 5.58 6.92 -13.66
CA ALA A 65 6.74 7.41 -14.39
C ALA A 65 7.92 6.44 -14.29
N SER A 66 8.22 5.95 -13.08
CA SER A 66 9.26 4.92 -12.86
C SER A 66 8.92 3.62 -13.58
N PHE A 67 7.66 3.19 -13.56
CA PHE A 67 7.21 2.01 -14.32
C PHE A 67 7.42 2.18 -15.82
N ALA A 68 7.04 3.32 -16.39
CA ALA A 68 7.20 3.60 -17.82
C ALA A 68 8.67 3.55 -18.24
N LEU A 69 9.54 4.15 -17.42
CA LEU A 69 10.99 4.18 -17.64
C LEU A 69 11.63 2.79 -17.56
N ASN A 70 11.30 2.00 -16.54
CA ASN A 70 11.83 0.65 -16.38
C ASN A 70 11.33 -0.31 -17.48
N LEU A 71 10.17 -0.05 -18.07
CA LEU A 71 9.62 -0.91 -19.13
C LEU A 71 10.28 -0.66 -20.50
N LEU A 72 10.60 0.62 -20.80
CA LEU A 72 11.02 1.08 -22.12
C LEU A 72 12.49 1.54 -22.18
N ASP A 73 13.18 1.62 -21.05
CA ASP A 73 14.59 2.02 -20.89
C ASP A 73 14.94 3.40 -21.48
N SER A 74 13.93 4.22 -21.83
CA SER A 74 14.12 5.54 -22.44
C SER A 74 12.89 6.43 -22.30
N VAL A 75 13.11 7.75 -22.27
CA VAL A 75 12.05 8.77 -22.40
C VAL A 75 12.03 9.24 -23.85
N ASP A 76 11.32 8.50 -24.71
CA ASP A 76 11.02 8.96 -26.06
C ASP A 76 9.68 9.72 -26.13
N GLY A 77 9.40 10.36 -27.26
CA GLY A 77 8.18 11.16 -27.42
C GLY A 77 6.88 10.36 -27.21
N GLU A 78 6.87 9.08 -27.56
CA GLU A 78 5.72 8.20 -27.35
C GLU A 78 5.53 7.86 -25.86
N THR A 79 6.62 7.61 -25.14
CA THR A 79 6.60 7.40 -23.68
C THR A 79 6.11 8.63 -22.96
N SER A 80 6.63 9.81 -23.31
CA SER A 80 6.15 11.09 -22.78
C SER A 80 4.67 11.32 -23.07
N GLN A 81 4.19 10.97 -24.27
CA GLN A 81 2.78 11.09 -24.62
C GLN A 81 1.90 10.15 -23.77
N ALA A 82 2.33 8.91 -23.55
CA ALA A 82 1.58 7.95 -22.73
C ALA A 82 1.50 8.41 -21.26
N VAL A 83 2.60 8.91 -20.69
CA VAL A 83 2.64 9.44 -19.31
C VAL A 83 1.82 10.73 -19.20
N ALA A 84 1.85 11.61 -20.21
CA ALA A 84 1.00 12.79 -20.25
C ALA A 84 -0.48 12.46 -20.30
N TYR A 85 -0.88 11.47 -21.12
CA TYR A 85 -2.26 10.99 -21.16
C TYR A 85 -2.70 10.45 -19.80
N PHE A 86 -1.85 9.63 -19.16
CA PHE A 86 -2.09 9.12 -17.81
C PHE A 86 -2.30 10.25 -16.79
N ALA A 87 -1.40 11.24 -16.75
CA ALA A 87 -1.47 12.33 -15.78
C ALA A 87 -2.74 13.19 -15.96
N ASN A 88 -3.14 13.44 -17.21
CA ASN A 88 -4.43 14.09 -17.51
C ASN A 88 -5.61 13.27 -16.98
N ARG A 89 -5.61 11.98 -17.29
CA ARG A 89 -6.69 11.08 -16.87
C ARG A 89 -6.78 10.96 -15.35
N LEU A 90 -5.65 10.90 -14.67
CA LEU A 90 -5.55 10.86 -13.22
C LEU A 90 -6.18 12.10 -12.57
N VAL A 91 -5.87 13.30 -13.07
CA VAL A 91 -6.50 14.55 -12.60
C VAL A 91 -8.01 14.54 -12.81
N GLU A 92 -8.49 14.14 -13.98
CA GLU A 92 -9.93 14.06 -14.28
C GLU A 92 -10.65 13.12 -13.31
N LEU A 93 -10.10 11.93 -13.09
CA LEU A 93 -10.75 10.91 -12.26
C LEU A 93 -10.75 11.30 -10.79
N ILE A 94 -9.62 11.78 -10.24
CA ILE A 94 -9.54 12.29 -8.86
C ILE A 94 -10.54 13.44 -8.67
N TYR A 95 -10.59 14.39 -9.60
CA TYR A 95 -11.54 15.50 -9.53
C TYR A 95 -12.99 15.02 -9.61
N GLY A 96 -13.28 14.02 -10.44
CA GLY A 96 -14.59 13.39 -10.51
C GLY A 96 -15.06 12.85 -9.15
N LYS A 97 -14.15 12.21 -8.39
CA LYS A 97 -14.47 11.74 -7.02
C LYS A 97 -14.71 12.90 -6.06
N LEU A 98 -13.93 13.99 -6.15
CA LEU A 98 -14.15 15.19 -5.33
C LEU A 98 -15.51 15.84 -5.56
N VAL A 99 -15.99 15.88 -6.81
CA VAL A 99 -17.32 16.41 -7.15
C VAL A 99 -18.44 15.57 -6.51
N ILE A 100 -18.24 14.26 -6.39
CA ILE A 100 -19.19 13.37 -5.72
C ILE A 100 -19.15 13.58 -4.19
N CYS A 101 -17.96 13.70 -3.58
CA CYS A 101 -17.81 13.84 -2.14
C CYS A 101 -18.16 15.23 -1.60
N GLY A 102 -17.89 16.30 -2.38
CA GLY A 102 -18.03 17.70 -1.96
C GLY A 102 -19.40 18.04 -1.34
N PRO A 103 -20.52 17.73 -2.00
CA PRO A 103 -21.86 17.98 -1.47
C PRO A 103 -22.14 17.28 -0.13
N GLY A 104 -21.50 16.13 0.13
CA GLY A 104 -21.65 15.35 1.36
C GLY A 104 -21.02 15.99 2.60
N THR A 105 -20.33 17.12 2.47
CA THR A 105 -19.69 17.82 3.59
C THR A 105 -20.66 18.65 4.43
N GLY A 106 -21.85 18.99 3.91
CA GLY A 106 -22.80 19.90 4.57
C GLY A 106 -22.41 21.38 4.50
N ILE A 107 -21.36 21.73 3.76
CA ILE A 107 -20.96 23.12 3.48
C ILE A 107 -21.87 23.68 2.37
N ALA A 108 -22.15 24.99 2.39
CA ALA A 108 -22.93 25.65 1.36
C ALA A 108 -22.37 25.37 -0.05
N GLU A 109 -23.25 25.02 -0.99
CA GLU A 109 -22.90 24.55 -2.33
C GLU A 109 -21.99 25.53 -3.09
N ALA A 110 -22.29 26.83 -3.04
CA ALA A 110 -21.47 27.86 -3.70
C ALA A 110 -20.03 27.88 -3.17
N THR A 111 -19.83 27.66 -1.87
CA THR A 111 -18.50 27.57 -1.26
C THR A 111 -17.79 26.29 -1.68
N VAL A 112 -18.50 25.15 -1.65
CA VAL A 112 -17.94 23.86 -2.11
C VAL A 112 -17.51 23.95 -3.57
N ALA A 113 -18.37 24.44 -4.46
CA ALA A 113 -18.09 24.56 -5.88
C ALA A 113 -16.84 25.43 -6.15
N ARG A 114 -16.73 26.57 -5.45
CA ARG A 114 -15.55 27.45 -5.54
C ARG A 114 -14.27 26.73 -5.10
N GLU A 115 -14.28 26.06 -3.95
CA GLU A 115 -13.09 25.36 -3.45
C GLU A 115 -12.73 24.14 -4.30
N LEU A 116 -13.73 23.41 -4.83
CA LEU A 116 -13.47 22.33 -5.79
C LEU A 116 -12.79 22.86 -7.06
N ASN A 117 -13.21 24.02 -7.56
CA ASN A 117 -12.53 24.65 -8.70
C ASN A 117 -11.08 25.03 -8.35
N ASN A 118 -10.82 25.56 -7.15
CA ASN A 118 -9.46 25.84 -6.67
C ASN A 118 -8.61 24.56 -6.58
N ILE A 119 -9.18 23.45 -6.13
CA ILE A 119 -8.50 22.15 -6.08
C ILE A 119 -8.18 21.65 -7.49
N LYS A 120 -9.12 21.78 -8.44
CA LYS A 120 -8.90 21.42 -9.85
C LYS A 120 -7.72 22.17 -10.45
N ILE A 121 -7.67 23.49 -10.27
CA ILE A 121 -6.56 24.32 -10.74
C ILE A 121 -5.24 23.83 -10.13
N ALA A 122 -5.21 23.59 -8.82
CA ALA A 122 -4.00 23.09 -8.14
C ALA A 122 -3.55 21.71 -8.67
N LEU A 123 -4.49 20.79 -8.96
CA LEU A 123 -4.18 19.50 -9.56
C LEU A 123 -3.60 19.65 -10.97
N GLN A 124 -4.15 20.54 -11.79
CA GLN A 124 -3.66 20.83 -13.14
C GLN A 124 -2.26 21.46 -13.12
N GLU A 125 -2.03 22.47 -12.27
CA GLU A 125 -0.70 23.06 -12.09
C GLU A 125 0.32 22.03 -11.59
N ARG A 126 -0.10 21.12 -10.70
CA ARG A 126 0.80 20.07 -10.22
C ARG A 126 1.09 19.05 -11.30
N ARG A 127 0.09 18.63 -12.08
CA ARG A 127 0.26 17.78 -13.27
C ARG A 127 1.27 18.38 -14.24
N ASP A 128 1.15 19.68 -14.55
CA ASP A 128 2.04 20.34 -15.49
C ASP A 128 3.49 20.36 -14.99
N ARG A 129 3.70 20.62 -13.69
CA ARG A 129 5.03 20.52 -13.07
C ARG A 129 5.63 19.13 -13.14
N VAL A 130 4.88 18.09 -12.78
CA VAL A 130 5.44 16.72 -12.77
C VAL A 130 5.69 16.18 -14.18
N LEU A 131 4.93 16.64 -15.19
CA LEU A 131 5.19 16.33 -16.59
C LEU A 131 6.44 17.05 -17.12
N ASP A 132 6.65 18.30 -16.71
CA ASP A 132 7.88 19.04 -17.02
C ASP A 132 9.10 18.35 -16.38
N ASP A 133 9.01 18.00 -15.09
CA ASP A 133 10.04 17.23 -14.39
C ASP A 133 10.35 15.92 -15.14
N PHE A 134 9.32 15.16 -15.50
CA PHE A 134 9.48 13.88 -16.21
C PHE A 134 10.17 14.04 -17.57
N ALA A 135 9.84 15.09 -18.33
CA ALA A 135 10.47 15.39 -19.61
C ALA A 135 11.98 15.67 -19.46
N HIS A 136 12.41 16.16 -18.29
CA HIS A 136 13.81 16.39 -17.94
C HIS A 136 14.45 15.20 -17.19
N GLY A 137 13.75 14.06 -17.05
CA GLY A 137 14.23 12.88 -16.34
C GLY A 137 14.24 13.05 -14.81
N MET A 138 13.35 13.89 -14.28
CA MET A 138 13.20 14.22 -12.87
C MET A 138 11.83 13.78 -12.33
N ALA A 139 11.76 13.53 -11.03
CA ALA A 139 10.54 13.29 -10.26
C ALA A 139 10.61 14.15 -9.00
N GLY A 140 10.21 15.41 -9.10
CA GLY A 140 10.51 16.42 -8.09
C GLY A 140 12.02 16.63 -7.94
N ASP A 141 12.53 16.58 -6.71
CA ASP A 141 13.95 16.82 -6.43
C ASP A 141 14.88 15.64 -6.77
N GLN A 142 14.30 14.49 -7.11
CA GLN A 142 15.05 13.28 -7.41
C GLN A 142 15.15 13.05 -8.91
N ARG A 143 16.35 12.77 -9.40
CA ARG A 143 16.53 12.28 -10.75
C ARG A 143 15.95 10.88 -10.84
N ILE A 144 15.09 10.63 -11.82
CA ILE A 144 14.56 9.28 -12.03
C ILE A 144 15.72 8.44 -12.56
N LYS A 145 16.34 7.66 -11.67
CA LYS A 145 17.35 6.71 -12.08
C LYS A 145 16.62 5.52 -12.68
N SER A 146 16.92 5.22 -13.94
CA SER A 146 16.73 3.84 -14.43
C SER A 146 17.62 2.98 -13.55
N ASP A 147 17.03 2.12 -12.74
CA ASP A 147 17.75 1.06 -12.03
C ASP A 147 18.17 0.00 -13.06
N SER A 148 19.15 0.36 -13.89
CA SER A 148 19.75 -0.48 -14.93
C SER A 148 20.50 -1.72 -14.38
N VAL A 149 20.39 -2.02 -13.08
CA VAL A 149 21.19 -3.06 -12.40
C VAL A 149 20.47 -4.42 -12.36
N VAL A 150 19.28 -4.58 -12.94
CA VAL A 150 18.59 -5.88 -13.01
C VAL A 150 18.41 -6.34 -14.47
N SER A 151 19.51 -6.45 -15.22
CA SER A 151 19.46 -6.84 -16.65
C SER A 151 20.41 -7.96 -17.05
N ILE A 152 20.87 -8.83 -16.14
CA ILE A 152 21.64 -10.04 -16.50
C ILE A 152 21.30 -11.21 -15.56
N ALA A 153 20.08 -11.75 -15.64
CA ALA A 153 19.73 -13.17 -15.36
C ALA A 153 18.21 -13.33 -15.23
N ASN A 154 17.45 -13.16 -16.31
CA ASN A 154 16.08 -13.71 -16.40
C ASN A 154 15.61 -13.78 -17.86
N THR A 155 16.35 -14.50 -18.70
CA THR A 155 15.74 -15.16 -19.86
C THR A 155 15.25 -16.54 -19.39
N HIS A 156 13.92 -16.67 -19.30
CA HIS A 156 13.12 -17.87 -18.97
C HIS A 156 12.52 -17.94 -17.55
N SER A 157 11.50 -17.12 -17.29
CA SER A 157 10.25 -17.55 -16.65
C SER A 157 9.22 -16.44 -16.74
N ASN A 158 7.97 -16.77 -17.03
CA ASN A 158 6.86 -15.84 -17.18
C ASN A 158 6.37 -15.34 -15.80
N SER A 159 6.41 -14.02 -15.53
CA SER A 159 5.37 -13.18 -14.86
C SER A 159 5.98 -11.88 -14.25
N PRO A 160 5.33 -10.69 -14.33
CA PRO A 160 5.93 -9.41 -13.93
C PRO A 160 5.34 -8.80 -12.64
N ASP A 161 6.21 -8.40 -11.70
CA ASP A 161 6.17 -7.16 -10.88
C ASP A 161 6.81 -7.40 -9.50
N GLU A 162 7.90 -6.68 -9.20
CA GLU A 162 8.52 -6.70 -7.88
C GLU A 162 8.75 -5.28 -7.34
N ALA A 163 7.69 -4.64 -6.80
CA ALA A 163 7.88 -3.64 -5.75
C ALA A 163 8.65 -4.30 -4.59
N PRO A 164 9.55 -3.62 -3.85
CA PRO A 164 10.27 -4.25 -2.74
C PRO A 164 9.27 -4.98 -1.85
N ALA A 165 9.47 -6.30 -1.68
CA ALA A 165 8.45 -7.22 -1.18
C ALA A 165 7.79 -6.75 0.13
N SER A 166 8.50 -5.97 0.94
CA SER A 166 8.04 -5.40 2.20
C SER A 166 6.90 -4.37 2.06
N ASP A 167 6.84 -3.56 1.00
CA ASP A 167 5.87 -2.45 0.92
C ASP A 167 4.56 -2.79 0.23
N ARG A 168 4.38 -4.04 -0.21
CA ARG A 168 3.15 -4.45 -0.89
C ARG A 168 2.00 -4.61 0.10
N VAL A 169 0.83 -4.09 -0.30
CA VAL A 169 -0.46 -4.45 0.29
C VAL A 169 -0.98 -5.63 -0.50
N VAL A 170 -1.02 -6.82 0.11
CA VAL A 170 -1.42 -8.06 -0.56
C VAL A 170 -2.79 -8.48 -0.06
N ARG A 171 -3.63 -8.97 -0.98
CA ARG A 171 -4.91 -9.60 -0.65
C ARG A 171 -4.65 -11.00 -0.13
N ILE A 172 -5.18 -11.31 1.04
CA ILE A 172 -5.01 -12.63 1.68
C ILE A 172 -6.07 -13.58 1.14
N ASP A 173 -5.64 -14.70 0.55
CA ASP A 173 -6.53 -15.81 0.23
C ASP A 173 -6.72 -16.70 1.47
N HIS A 174 -7.83 -16.47 2.16
CA HIS A 174 -8.20 -17.18 3.40
C HIS A 174 -8.58 -18.65 3.15
N ASN A 175 -8.75 -19.06 1.89
CA ASN A 175 -9.04 -20.45 1.54
C ASN A 175 -7.78 -21.25 1.17
N SER A 176 -6.62 -20.59 1.05
CA SER A 176 -5.37 -21.26 0.74
C SER A 176 -4.94 -22.18 1.89
N ALA A 177 -4.36 -23.34 1.55
CA ALA A 177 -3.86 -24.29 2.54
C ALA A 177 -2.81 -23.65 3.46
N GLY A 178 -1.87 -22.88 2.89
CA GLY A 178 -0.84 -22.18 3.66
C GLY A 178 -1.38 -21.12 4.63
N TYR A 179 -2.47 -20.42 4.28
CA TYR A 179 -3.13 -19.50 5.22
C TYR A 179 -3.71 -20.28 6.40
N ARG A 180 -4.43 -21.37 6.15
CA ARG A 180 -5.08 -22.17 7.20
C ARG A 180 -4.06 -22.80 8.15
N GLU A 181 -2.97 -23.33 7.60
CA GLU A 181 -1.86 -23.87 8.39
C GLU A 181 -1.21 -22.78 9.26
N THR A 182 -1.03 -21.59 8.70
CA THR A 182 -0.48 -20.43 9.44
C THR A 182 -1.42 -19.98 10.55
N GLU A 183 -2.72 -19.90 10.28
CA GLU A 183 -3.73 -19.52 11.28
C GLU A 183 -3.79 -20.54 12.42
N GLU A 184 -3.82 -21.83 12.09
CA GLU A 184 -3.87 -22.93 13.07
C GLU A 184 -2.61 -22.98 13.93
N ALA A 185 -1.43 -22.75 13.34
CA ALA A 185 -0.18 -22.69 14.09
C ALA A 185 -0.16 -21.50 15.08
N LEU A 186 -0.66 -20.33 14.67
CA LEU A 186 -0.77 -19.16 15.55
C LEU A 186 -1.83 -19.34 16.63
N ASP A 187 -2.96 -19.99 16.33
CA ASP A 187 -3.98 -20.33 17.33
C ASP A 187 -3.45 -21.30 18.38
N THR A 188 -2.73 -22.33 17.94
CA THR A 188 -2.11 -23.32 18.82
C THR A 188 -1.04 -22.67 19.70
N LEU A 189 -0.23 -21.76 19.13
CA LEU A 189 0.76 -21.00 19.90
C LEU A 189 0.09 -20.10 20.94
N GLU A 190 -0.97 -19.36 20.59
CA GLU A 190 -1.70 -18.50 21.52
C GLU A 190 -2.31 -19.30 22.68
N HIS A 191 -2.90 -20.46 22.38
CA HIS A 191 -3.43 -21.37 23.40
C HIS A 191 -2.33 -21.94 24.29
N GLY A 192 -1.22 -22.40 23.69
CA GLY A 192 -0.06 -22.87 24.43
C GLY A 192 0.45 -21.83 25.40
N LEU A 193 0.63 -20.60 24.92
CA LEU A 193 1.02 -19.43 25.70
C LEU A 193 0.08 -19.16 26.87
N LYS A 194 -1.23 -19.18 26.66
CA LYS A 194 -2.21 -18.97 27.74
C LYS A 194 -2.15 -20.08 28.78
N SER A 195 -1.96 -21.32 28.33
CA SER A 195 -2.00 -22.52 29.19
C SER A 195 -0.72 -22.78 29.99
N THR A 196 0.44 -22.27 29.57
CA THR A 196 1.70 -22.50 30.28
C THR A 196 1.81 -21.63 31.53
N ASN A 197 2.22 -22.21 32.65
CA ASN A 197 2.54 -21.47 33.87
C ASN A 197 4.04 -21.16 34.01
N ASP A 198 4.88 -21.83 33.22
CA ASP A 198 6.35 -21.80 33.34
C ASP A 198 6.98 -20.87 32.29
N PHE A 199 6.70 -19.58 32.39
CA PHE A 199 7.28 -18.56 31.51
C PHE A 199 8.57 -17.97 32.14
N LEU A 200 9.69 -17.92 31.40
CA LEU A 200 10.92 -17.26 31.89
C LEU A 200 10.84 -15.76 31.63
N GLY A 201 10.08 -15.08 32.47
CA GLY A 201 9.90 -13.63 32.38
C GLY A 201 8.92 -13.15 33.43
N GLU A 202 8.71 -11.85 33.46
CA GLU A 202 7.66 -11.28 34.29
C GLU A 202 6.28 -11.64 33.72
N PRO A 203 5.23 -11.79 34.56
CA PRO A 203 3.88 -12.08 34.08
C PRO A 203 3.39 -11.09 33.02
N GLU A 204 3.80 -9.83 33.11
CA GLU A 204 3.47 -8.78 32.14
C GLU A 204 4.08 -9.05 30.76
N GLU A 205 5.29 -9.63 30.69
CA GLU A 205 5.91 -10.02 29.42
C GLU A 205 5.08 -11.12 28.74
N LYS A 206 4.61 -12.11 29.50
CA LYS A 206 3.74 -13.17 28.98
C LYS A 206 2.46 -12.60 28.37
N ASP A 207 1.83 -11.66 29.07
CA ASP A 207 0.59 -11.01 28.59
C ASP A 207 0.85 -10.18 27.33
N GLN A 208 1.97 -9.47 27.26
CA GLN A 208 2.40 -8.78 26.04
C GLN A 208 2.55 -9.76 24.87
N PHE A 209 3.20 -10.91 25.07
CA PHE A 209 3.38 -11.90 24.02
C PHE A 209 2.05 -12.47 23.52
N VAL A 210 1.13 -12.80 24.44
CA VAL A 210 -0.22 -13.23 24.07
C VAL A 210 -0.92 -12.17 23.22
N ALA A 211 -0.79 -10.90 23.60
CA ALA A 211 -1.39 -9.79 22.85
C ALA A 211 -0.77 -9.62 21.46
N GLU A 212 0.54 -9.76 21.31
CA GLU A 212 1.25 -9.67 20.03
C GLU A 212 0.88 -10.82 19.08
N VAL A 213 0.82 -12.07 19.57
CA VAL A 213 0.35 -13.22 18.77
C VAL A 213 -1.11 -13.02 18.34
N SER A 214 -1.96 -12.54 19.25
CA SER A 214 -3.36 -12.21 18.93
C SER A 214 -3.47 -11.10 17.89
N ALA A 215 -2.62 -10.08 17.95
CA ALA A 215 -2.56 -9.00 16.96
C ALA A 215 -2.12 -9.52 15.59
N ALA A 216 -1.13 -10.43 15.53
CA ALA A 216 -0.68 -11.05 14.29
C ALA A 216 -1.82 -11.83 13.62
N ARG A 217 -2.58 -12.62 14.40
CA ARG A 217 -3.77 -13.33 13.89
C ARG A 217 -4.83 -12.38 13.34
N ARG A 218 -5.13 -11.29 14.06
CA ARG A 218 -6.10 -10.28 13.60
C ARG A 218 -5.66 -9.59 12.30
N LEU A 219 -4.35 -9.36 12.14
CA LEU A 219 -3.80 -8.84 10.88
C LEU A 219 -3.97 -9.83 9.73
N LEU A 220 -3.78 -11.14 9.98
CA LEU A 220 -3.99 -12.17 8.96
C LEU A 220 -5.46 -12.31 8.55
N GLN A 221 -6.40 -12.10 9.46
CA GLN A 221 -7.83 -12.11 9.17
C GLN A 221 -8.30 -10.90 8.33
N ALA A 222 -7.44 -9.90 8.13
CA ALA A 222 -7.77 -8.77 7.28
C ALA A 222 -7.76 -9.17 5.80
N ALA A 223 -8.73 -8.66 5.03
CA ALA A 223 -8.81 -8.93 3.59
C ALA A 223 -7.56 -8.46 2.81
N ARG A 224 -6.85 -7.46 3.34
CA ARG A 224 -5.62 -6.90 2.78
C ARG A 224 -4.68 -6.53 3.92
N VAL A 225 -3.41 -6.89 3.80
CA VAL A 225 -2.39 -6.56 4.80
C VAL A 225 -1.15 -5.97 4.15
N ARG A 226 -0.53 -4.99 4.81
CA ARG A 226 0.79 -4.49 4.43
C ARG A 226 1.84 -5.43 5.01
N ILE A 227 2.69 -5.96 4.15
CA ILE A 227 3.64 -7.01 4.52
C ILE A 227 4.68 -6.51 5.52
N ALA A 228 5.16 -5.26 5.39
CA ALA A 228 6.09 -4.66 6.34
C ALA A 228 5.53 -4.67 7.77
N ALA A 229 4.26 -4.32 7.95
CA ALA A 229 3.63 -4.29 9.26
C ALA A 229 3.52 -5.70 9.87
N LEU A 230 3.24 -6.71 9.04
CA LEU A 230 3.19 -8.10 9.49
C LEU A 230 4.59 -8.62 9.85
N ALA A 231 5.60 -8.34 9.03
CA ALA A 231 6.98 -8.74 9.26
C ALA A 231 7.59 -8.06 10.49
N GLU A 232 7.33 -6.76 10.70
CA GLU A 232 7.79 -6.01 11.88
C GLU A 232 7.17 -6.54 13.17
N LEU A 233 5.89 -6.95 13.14
CA LEU A 233 5.24 -7.56 14.30
C LEU A 233 5.79 -8.95 14.62
N LEU A 234 6.07 -9.76 13.59
CA LEU A 234 6.49 -11.16 13.76
C LEU A 234 7.97 -11.33 14.09
N LYS A 235 8.82 -10.38 13.70
CA LYS A 235 10.26 -10.44 13.96
C LYS A 235 10.63 -10.48 15.46
N PRO A 236 10.13 -9.59 16.34
CA PRO A 236 10.41 -9.68 17.76
C PRO A 236 9.82 -10.95 18.37
N LEU A 237 8.63 -11.37 17.92
CA LEU A 237 7.97 -12.60 18.35
C LEU A 237 8.83 -13.85 18.11
N LEU A 238 9.48 -13.97 16.94
CA LEU A 238 10.28 -15.16 16.64
C LEU A 238 11.67 -15.13 17.31
N VAL A 239 12.32 -13.97 17.37
CA VAL A 239 13.70 -13.87 17.86
C VAL A 239 13.77 -13.88 19.39
N GLN A 240 12.89 -13.15 20.07
CA GLN A 240 12.96 -13.03 21.53
C GLN A 240 12.41 -14.27 22.23
N TYR A 241 11.48 -14.96 21.60
CA TYR A 241 10.73 -16.03 22.25
C TYR A 241 11.48 -17.36 22.31
N VAL A 242 12.22 -17.71 21.25
CA VAL A 242 13.08 -18.90 21.24
C VAL A 242 14.10 -18.87 22.38
N ALA A 243 14.50 -17.67 22.83
CA ALA A 243 15.45 -17.49 23.92
C ALA A 243 14.81 -17.48 25.32
N LYS A 244 13.51 -17.19 25.46
CA LYS A 244 12.83 -16.93 26.74
C LYS A 244 11.89 -18.06 27.20
N VAL A 245 11.79 -19.16 26.48
CA VAL A 245 10.92 -20.27 26.87
C VAL A 245 11.75 -21.48 27.30
N LYS A 246 11.57 -21.90 28.56
CA LYS A 246 12.16 -23.14 29.10
C LYS A 246 11.40 -24.39 28.65
N ASP A 247 10.11 -24.23 28.37
CA ASP A 247 9.22 -25.28 27.93
C ASP A 247 9.47 -25.62 26.45
N ASN A 248 10.10 -26.77 26.22
CA ASN A 248 10.39 -27.27 24.88
C ASN A 248 9.12 -27.38 24.01
N VAL A 249 7.93 -27.59 24.59
CA VAL A 249 6.68 -27.66 23.84
C VAL A 249 6.35 -26.31 23.24
N ILE A 250 6.41 -25.26 24.05
CA ILE A 250 6.07 -23.91 23.63
C ILE A 250 7.12 -23.35 22.65
N ALA A 251 8.40 -23.66 22.85
CA ALA A 251 9.46 -23.34 21.89
C ALA A 251 9.22 -24.05 20.54
N THR A 252 8.76 -25.31 20.57
CA THR A 252 8.40 -26.07 19.37
C THR A 252 7.20 -25.44 18.65
N LEU A 253 6.17 -25.02 19.38
CA LEU A 253 5.00 -24.34 18.81
C LEU A 253 5.38 -23.01 18.15
N ALA A 254 6.24 -22.21 18.78
CA ALA A 254 6.70 -20.95 18.20
C ALA A 254 7.56 -21.17 16.95
N ALA A 255 8.43 -22.18 16.96
CA ALA A 255 9.19 -22.58 15.77
C ALA A 255 8.27 -23.05 14.63
N ALA A 256 7.24 -23.83 14.95
CA ALA A 256 6.25 -24.29 13.98
C ALA A 256 5.44 -23.11 13.38
N ALA A 257 4.99 -22.17 14.22
CA ALA A 257 4.31 -20.97 13.74
C ALA A 257 5.22 -20.11 12.86
N GLY A 258 6.48 -19.91 13.26
CA GLY A 258 7.47 -19.20 12.44
C GLY A 258 7.73 -19.87 11.09
N ALA A 259 7.85 -21.20 11.08
CA ALA A 259 8.03 -21.96 9.85
C ALA A 259 6.81 -21.87 8.93
N ALA A 260 5.59 -21.97 9.47
CA ALA A 260 4.35 -21.85 8.71
C ALA A 260 4.22 -20.45 8.07
N ILE A 261 4.49 -19.40 8.85
CA ILE A 261 4.52 -18.02 8.35
C ILE A 261 5.54 -17.87 7.22
N LEU A 262 6.78 -18.33 7.42
CA LEU A 262 7.84 -18.19 6.41
C LEU A 262 7.53 -18.98 5.15
N ALA A 263 6.96 -20.18 5.27
CA ALA A 263 6.53 -21.00 4.14
C ALA A 263 5.39 -20.30 3.37
N TRP A 264 4.39 -19.79 4.09
CA TRP A 264 3.25 -19.10 3.50
C TRP A 264 3.67 -17.79 2.80
N LEU A 265 4.50 -16.98 3.45
CA LEU A 265 5.09 -15.79 2.84
C LEU A 265 5.98 -16.17 1.64
N GLY A 266 6.77 -17.24 1.76
CA GLY A 266 7.57 -17.77 0.66
C GLY A 266 6.74 -18.14 -0.56
N HIS A 267 5.54 -18.72 -0.38
CA HIS A 267 4.61 -18.99 -1.48
C HIS A 267 3.96 -17.73 -2.07
N ILE A 268 3.90 -16.64 -1.32
CA ILE A 268 3.39 -15.35 -1.80
C ILE A 268 4.48 -14.60 -2.59
N PHE A 269 5.76 -14.83 -2.28
CA PHE A 269 6.89 -14.07 -2.85
C PHE A 269 7.81 -14.84 -3.81
N GLY A 270 7.77 -16.18 -3.83
CA GLY A 270 8.59 -17.03 -4.69
C GLY A 270 7.87 -17.46 -5.95
#